data_AF-U7H598-F1
#
_entry.id   AF-U7H598-F1
#
_cell.length_a   1.000
_cell.length_b   1.000
_cell.length_c   1.000
_cell.angle_alpha   90.00
_cell.angle_beta   90.00
_cell.angle_gamma   90.00
#
_symmetry.space_group_name_H-M   'P 1'
#
loop_
_entity.id
_entity.type
_entity.pdbx_description
1 polymer ?
#
loop_
_entity_poly.entity_id
_entity_poly.type
_entity_poly.pdbx_seq_one_letter_code
_entity_poly.pdbx_strand_id
1 'polypeptide(L)'
;MKCLNEPIARQANREDECTGHFWESRFKSQALDTEEALLSCMAYVDLNPIRAAMAETPETSEHTSIKERIHPTFDLAEAIARQTEQQALNEFSVPLKPLLGFEGVIRNGFQRSILFSFEDYLELVDCTGRISRSDKRGAIDEKALPILERLNLDPERWCHRATAFEGSYQDYRNPGRRRRAA
;
A
#
# COMPACT_ATOMS: atom_id res chain seq x y z
N MET A 1 -1.69 12.97 -17.76
CA MET A 1 -1.93 11.51 -17.92
C MET A 1 -2.03 11.03 -19.38
N LYS A 2 -2.28 11.91 -20.38
CA LYS A 2 -2.44 11.48 -21.79
C LYS A 2 -1.34 10.52 -22.30
N CYS A 3 -0.07 10.82 -22.02
CA CYS A 3 1.06 10.00 -22.48
C CYS A 3 1.07 8.56 -21.91
N LEU A 4 0.44 8.32 -20.76
CA LEU A 4 0.28 6.97 -20.20
C LEU A 4 -0.99 6.30 -20.72
N ASN A 5 -2.09 7.03 -20.73
CA ASN A 5 -3.41 6.47 -21.00
C ASN A 5 -3.64 6.18 -22.49
N GLU A 6 -3.11 7.00 -23.40
CA GLU A 6 -3.34 6.86 -24.84
C GLU A 6 -2.74 5.58 -25.42
N PRO A 7 -1.45 5.22 -25.16
CA PRO A 7 -0.90 3.97 -25.70
C PRO A 7 -1.67 2.74 -25.23
N ILE A 8 -2.04 2.68 -23.95
CA ILE A 8 -2.82 1.58 -23.37
C ILE A 8 -4.20 1.48 -24.03
N ALA A 9 -4.90 2.62 -24.18
CA ALA A 9 -6.20 2.67 -24.85
C ALA A 9 -6.14 2.19 -26.31
N ARG A 10 -5.10 2.60 -27.05
CA ARG A 10 -4.91 2.16 -28.44
C ARG A 10 -4.62 0.67 -28.55
N GLN A 11 -3.86 0.13 -27.61
CA GLN A 11 -3.54 -1.30 -27.59
C GLN A 11 -4.78 -2.14 -27.27
N ALA A 12 -5.52 -1.79 -26.22
CA ALA A 12 -6.74 -2.50 -25.83
C ALA A 12 -7.82 -2.45 -26.92
N ASN A 13 -8.05 -1.27 -27.52
CA ASN A 13 -9.00 -1.16 -28.64
C ASN A 13 -8.60 -2.03 -29.84
N ARG A 14 -7.30 -2.20 -30.10
CA ARG A 14 -6.80 -3.06 -31.18
C ARG A 14 -7.00 -4.54 -30.84
N GLU A 15 -6.75 -4.92 -29.59
CA GLU A 15 -6.96 -6.28 -29.08
C GLU A 15 -8.43 -6.69 -29.14
N ASP A 16 -9.33 -5.78 -28.79
CA ASP A 16 -10.79 -6.01 -28.78
C ASP A 16 -11.46 -5.72 -30.15
N GLU A 17 -10.68 -5.45 -31.20
CA GLU A 17 -11.15 -5.07 -32.54
C GLU A 17 -12.20 -3.94 -32.55
N CYS A 18 -12.10 -3.00 -31.60
CA CYS A 18 -13.07 -1.93 -31.41
C CYS A 18 -12.46 -0.54 -31.62
N THR A 19 -13.32 0.48 -31.67
CA THR A 19 -12.91 1.89 -31.78
C THR A 19 -13.68 2.74 -30.79
N GLY A 20 -13.10 3.88 -30.38
CA GLY A 20 -13.74 4.82 -29.46
C GLY A 20 -12.91 5.14 -28.23
N HIS A 21 -13.55 5.78 -27.25
CA HIS A 21 -12.92 6.18 -26.00
C HIS A 21 -12.82 4.98 -25.05
N PHE A 22 -11.59 4.52 -24.81
CA PHE A 22 -11.32 3.48 -23.80
C PHE A 22 -11.45 4.02 -22.36
N TRP A 23 -11.02 5.28 -22.15
CA TRP A 23 -11.00 5.94 -20.85
C TRP A 23 -12.04 7.05 -20.78
N GLU A 24 -12.80 7.14 -19.68
CA GLU A 24 -13.68 8.29 -19.40
C GLU A 24 -12.87 9.52 -18.93
N SER A 25 -13.46 10.72 -18.99
CA SER A 25 -12.83 12.00 -18.63
C SER A 25 -12.64 12.23 -17.11
N ARG A 26 -12.35 11.17 -16.35
CA ARG A 26 -12.36 11.17 -14.86
C ARG A 26 -10.98 11.20 -14.20
N PHE A 27 -9.90 11.22 -14.97
CA PHE A 27 -8.54 11.18 -14.42
C PHE A 27 -8.04 12.59 -14.08
N LYS A 28 -7.69 12.79 -12.80
CA LYS A 28 -7.08 14.03 -12.29
C LYS A 28 -5.82 13.67 -11.50
N SER A 29 -4.87 14.59 -11.46
CA SER A 29 -3.70 14.51 -10.58
C SER A 29 -3.89 15.52 -9.46
N GLN A 30 -3.80 15.05 -8.22
CA GLN A 30 -3.93 15.86 -7.02
C GLN A 30 -2.72 15.60 -6.13
N ALA A 31 -2.06 16.67 -5.69
CA ALA A 31 -0.99 16.55 -4.71
C ALA A 31 -1.59 16.21 -3.34
N LEU A 32 -0.95 15.29 -2.62
CA LEU A 32 -1.28 14.91 -1.25
C LEU A 32 -0.21 15.51 -0.34
N ASP A 33 -0.51 16.68 0.22
CA ASP A 33 0.49 17.52 0.90
C ASP A 33 0.56 17.27 2.41
N THR A 34 -0.26 16.34 2.94
CA THR A 34 -0.29 15.97 4.35
C THR A 34 -0.20 14.46 4.55
N GLU A 35 0.32 14.04 5.71
CA GLU A 35 0.35 12.61 6.09
C GLU A 35 -1.06 12.02 6.17
N GLU A 36 -2.01 12.78 6.70
CA GLU A 36 -3.43 12.40 6.73
C GLU A 36 -3.98 12.14 5.32
N ALA A 37 -3.71 13.04 4.36
CA ALA A 37 -4.17 12.88 2.98
C ALA A 37 -3.50 11.67 2.31
N LEU A 38 -2.22 11.44 2.58
CA LEU A 38 -1.49 10.27 2.10
C LEU A 38 -2.08 8.97 2.66
N LEU A 39 -2.18 8.84 3.98
CA LEU A 39 -2.67 7.64 4.65
C LEU A 39 -4.13 7.35 4.27
N SER A 40 -4.97 8.39 4.20
CA SER A 40 -6.37 8.26 3.76
C SER A 40 -6.47 7.78 2.32
N CYS A 41 -5.61 8.29 1.42
CA CYS A 41 -5.57 7.85 0.03
C CYS A 41 -5.07 6.40 -0.10
N MET A 42 -4.03 6.04 0.64
CA MET A 42 -3.51 4.67 0.67
C MET A 42 -4.60 3.69 1.14
N ALA A 43 -5.25 3.97 2.28
CA ALA A 43 -6.34 3.15 2.79
C ALA A 43 -7.53 3.11 1.83
N TYR A 44 -7.83 4.23 1.15
CA TYR A 44 -8.87 4.26 0.12
C TYR A 44 -8.58 3.27 -1.01
N VAL A 45 -7.36 3.28 -1.54
CA VAL A 45 -6.93 2.41 -2.63
C VAL A 45 -6.91 0.94 -2.19
N ASP A 46 -6.29 0.66 -1.04
CA ASP A 46 -6.14 -0.69 -0.51
C ASP A 46 -7.50 -1.34 -0.15
N LEU A 47 -8.53 -0.55 0.18
CA LEU A 47 -9.89 -1.02 0.46
C LEU A 47 -10.81 -1.09 -0.77
N ASN A 48 -10.37 -0.63 -1.94
CA ASN A 48 -11.24 -0.63 -3.13
C ASN A 48 -11.71 -2.05 -3.52
N PRO A 49 -10.86 -3.10 -3.53
CA PRO A 49 -11.30 -4.45 -3.83
C PRO A 49 -12.34 -4.98 -2.83
N ILE A 50 -12.19 -4.66 -1.54
CA ILE A 50 -13.16 -5.03 -0.50
C ILE A 50 -14.50 -4.33 -0.74
N ARG A 51 -14.46 -3.01 -0.99
CA ARG A 51 -15.66 -2.20 -1.26
C ARG A 51 -16.39 -2.63 -2.55
N ALA A 52 -15.64 -3.15 -3.51
CA ALA A 52 -16.14 -3.72 -4.74
C ALA A 52 -16.65 -5.17 -4.57
N ALA A 53 -16.51 -5.77 -3.38
CA ALA A 53 -16.79 -7.18 -3.12
C ALA A 53 -15.97 -8.14 -4.01
N MET A 54 -14.73 -7.76 -4.32
CA MET A 54 -13.76 -8.58 -5.07
C MET A 54 -12.78 -9.32 -4.15
N ALA A 55 -12.68 -8.89 -2.89
CA ALA A 55 -11.89 -9.54 -1.85
C ALA A 55 -12.64 -9.39 -0.51
N GLU A 56 -12.47 -10.34 0.41
CA GLU A 56 -13.08 -10.26 1.74
C GLU A 56 -12.22 -9.42 2.69
N THR A 57 -10.89 -9.44 2.48
CA THR A 57 -9.93 -8.82 3.38
C THR A 57 -8.72 -8.22 2.65
N PRO A 58 -7.96 -7.29 3.26
CA PRO A 58 -6.84 -6.65 2.58
C PRO A 58 -5.72 -7.62 2.16
N GLU A 59 -5.41 -8.63 2.97
CA GLU A 59 -4.37 -9.62 2.68
C GLU A 59 -4.77 -10.69 1.65
N THR A 60 -6.02 -10.69 1.19
CA THR A 60 -6.51 -11.57 0.11
C THR A 60 -6.73 -10.83 -1.21
N SER A 61 -6.41 -9.53 -1.25
CA SER A 61 -6.56 -8.69 -2.44
C SER A 61 -5.30 -8.71 -3.32
N GLU A 62 -5.32 -9.50 -4.38
CA GLU A 62 -4.14 -9.84 -5.21
C GLU A 62 -3.41 -8.67 -5.90
N HIS A 63 -4.06 -7.52 -6.10
CA HIS A 63 -3.49 -6.41 -6.89
C HIS A 63 -3.45 -5.08 -6.13
N THR A 64 -3.12 -5.13 -4.83
CA THR A 64 -2.99 -3.93 -3.99
C THR A 64 -1.63 -3.81 -3.33
N SER A 65 -1.26 -2.58 -3.00
CA SER A 65 -0.02 -2.29 -2.29
C SER A 65 0.02 -2.90 -0.90
N ILE A 66 -1.12 -2.97 -0.18
CA ILE A 66 -1.15 -3.62 1.14
C ILE A 66 -0.82 -5.11 1.08
N LYS A 67 -1.29 -5.84 0.05
CA LYS A 67 -0.96 -7.25 -0.14
C LYS A 67 0.55 -7.43 -0.35
N GLU A 68 1.14 -6.64 -1.25
CA GLU A 68 2.57 -6.68 -1.52
C GLU A 68 3.41 -6.27 -0.30
N ARG A 69 2.92 -5.35 0.54
CA ARG A 69 3.59 -4.98 1.80
C ARG A 69 3.55 -6.10 2.84
N ILE A 70 2.44 -6.83 2.91
CA ILE A 70 2.26 -7.97 3.83
C ILE A 70 3.07 -9.19 3.35
N HIS A 71 3.03 -9.46 2.05
CA HIS A 71 3.66 -10.61 1.43
C HIS A 71 4.39 -10.18 0.14
N PRO A 72 5.65 -9.70 0.26
CA PRO A 72 6.38 -9.16 -0.88
C PRO A 72 6.78 -10.30 -1.81
N THR A 73 6.12 -10.36 -2.97
CA THR A 73 6.33 -11.41 -3.98
C THR A 73 6.58 -10.85 -5.37
N PHE A 74 6.33 -9.56 -5.56
CA PHE A 74 6.42 -8.93 -6.86
C PHE A 74 7.82 -8.37 -7.11
N ASP A 75 8.58 -9.04 -7.98
CA ASP A 75 9.84 -8.49 -8.51
C ASP A 75 9.55 -7.56 -9.69
N LEU A 76 9.60 -6.25 -9.42
CA LEU A 76 9.40 -5.22 -10.43
C LEU A 76 10.46 -5.25 -11.54
N ALA A 77 11.71 -5.58 -11.21
CA ALA A 77 12.80 -5.61 -12.19
C ALA A 77 12.61 -6.79 -13.15
N GLU A 78 12.29 -7.97 -12.62
CA GLU A 78 11.97 -9.15 -13.41
C GLU A 78 10.73 -8.93 -14.28
N ALA A 79 9.68 -8.31 -13.73
CA ALA A 79 8.46 -8.01 -14.47
C ALA A 79 8.71 -7.07 -15.67
N ILE A 80 9.59 -6.07 -15.51
CA ILE A 80 9.97 -5.15 -16.60
C ILE A 80 10.84 -5.87 -17.63
N ALA A 81 11.80 -6.70 -17.19
CA ALA A 81 12.64 -7.48 -18.10
C ALA A 81 11.78 -8.39 -18.99
N ARG A 82 10.83 -9.13 -18.40
CA ARG A 82 9.89 -9.99 -19.14
C ARG A 82 9.04 -9.21 -20.14
N GLN A 83 8.50 -8.05 -19.75
CA GLN A 83 7.70 -7.23 -20.68
C GLN A 83 8.53 -6.63 -21.82
N THR A 84 9.80 -6.33 -21.56
CA THR A 84 10.74 -5.84 -22.59
C THR A 84 11.08 -6.96 -23.58
N GLU A 85 11.35 -8.17 -23.10
CA GLU A 85 11.58 -9.35 -23.94
C GLU A 85 10.37 -9.67 -24.83
N GLN A 86 9.16 -9.54 -24.28
CA GLN A 86 7.90 -9.75 -25.01
C GLN A 86 7.53 -8.60 -25.96
N GLN A 87 8.36 -7.55 -26.06
CA GLN A 87 8.08 -6.34 -26.84
C GLN A 87 6.78 -5.62 -26.44
N ALA A 88 6.25 -5.92 -25.24
CA ALA A 88 5.08 -5.26 -24.67
C ALA A 88 5.44 -3.87 -24.08
N LEU A 89 6.72 -3.67 -23.79
CA LEU A 89 7.26 -2.41 -23.29
C LEU A 89 8.38 -1.94 -24.22
N ASN A 90 8.26 -0.71 -24.75
CA ASN A 90 9.22 -0.16 -25.71
C ASN A 90 10.60 0.09 -25.08
N GLU A 91 10.65 0.95 -24.06
CA GLU A 91 11.87 1.33 -23.37
C GLU A 91 11.52 1.83 -21.95
N PHE A 92 12.15 1.25 -20.92
CA PHE A 92 12.02 1.70 -19.53
C PHE A 92 13.38 2.09 -18.99
N SER A 93 13.78 3.35 -19.24
CA SER A 93 15.07 3.89 -18.82
C SER A 93 15.01 4.71 -17.52
N VAL A 94 13.86 4.71 -16.84
CA VAL A 94 13.69 5.43 -15.57
C VAL A 94 14.09 4.56 -14.37
N PRO A 95 14.65 5.15 -13.29
CA PRO A 95 14.97 4.40 -12.09
C PRO A 95 13.73 3.72 -11.49
N LEU A 96 13.87 2.44 -11.11
CA LEU A 96 12.84 1.70 -10.39
C LEU A 96 12.58 2.35 -9.04
N LYS A 97 11.29 2.58 -8.75
CA LYS A 97 10.83 3.11 -7.47
C LYS A 97 10.01 2.03 -6.76
N PRO A 98 10.57 1.34 -5.75
CA PRO A 98 9.83 0.38 -4.97
C PRO A 98 8.78 1.08 -4.10
N LEU A 99 7.90 0.28 -3.49
CA LEU A 99 6.96 0.79 -2.48
C LEU A 99 7.72 1.46 -1.34
N LEU A 100 7.29 2.66 -0.97
CA LEU A 100 7.92 3.41 0.10
C LEU A 100 7.69 2.71 1.44
N GLY A 101 8.75 2.47 2.20
CA GLY A 101 8.69 1.81 3.51
C GLY A 101 8.00 2.66 4.59
N PHE A 102 7.66 2.01 5.70
CA PHE A 102 7.19 2.63 6.94
C PHE A 102 8.35 2.70 7.93
N GLU A 103 8.59 3.86 8.54
CA GLU A 103 9.68 4.05 9.50
C GLU A 103 9.22 4.08 10.96
N GLY A 104 7.93 4.34 11.23
CA GLY A 104 7.30 4.33 12.57
C GLY A 104 7.85 5.30 13.62
N VAL A 105 9.07 5.83 13.45
CA VAL A 105 9.78 6.61 14.45
C VAL A 105 10.34 7.86 13.81
N ILE A 106 10.02 9.02 14.36
CA ILE A 106 10.68 10.26 13.96
C ILE A 106 12.11 10.26 14.52
N ARG A 107 13.10 10.42 13.66
CA ARG A 107 14.52 10.47 14.01
C ARG A 107 15.04 11.88 13.81
N ASN A 108 16.06 12.24 14.60
CA ASN A 108 16.82 13.47 14.37
C ASN A 108 17.74 13.26 13.14
N GLY A 109 17.16 13.29 11.95
CA GLY A 109 17.84 13.05 10.68
C GLY A 109 16.87 13.13 9.50
N PHE A 110 17.40 13.11 8.28
CA PHE A 110 16.57 13.10 7.08
C PHE A 110 15.90 11.74 6.89
N GLN A 111 14.57 11.71 6.86
CA GLN A 111 13.77 10.51 6.68
C GLN A 111 13.09 10.55 5.32
N ARG A 112 13.23 9.49 4.53
CA ARG A 112 12.62 9.38 3.20
C ARG A 112 11.35 8.53 3.18
N SER A 113 11.03 7.86 4.29
CA SER A 113 9.95 6.88 4.39
C SER A 113 8.65 7.48 4.93
N ILE A 114 7.58 6.68 4.98
CA ILE A 114 6.32 7.06 5.60
C ILE A 114 6.53 7.09 7.12
N LEU A 115 6.28 8.24 7.74
CA LEU A 115 6.42 8.46 9.20
C LEU A 115 5.21 7.92 9.97
N PHE A 116 4.82 6.70 9.63
CA PHE A 116 3.76 5.95 10.28
C PHE A 116 4.30 4.54 10.52
N SER A 117 3.77 3.85 11.51
CA SER A 117 4.13 2.45 11.75
C SER A 117 3.30 1.55 10.84
N PHE A 118 3.89 0.45 10.39
CA PHE A 118 3.20 -0.45 9.46
C PHE A 118 2.06 -1.18 10.16
N GLU A 119 2.29 -1.59 11.41
CA GLU A 119 1.29 -2.22 12.27
C GLU A 119 0.07 -1.29 12.47
N ASP A 120 0.31 -0.01 12.77
CA ASP A 120 -0.73 1.02 12.92
C ASP A 120 -1.49 1.22 11.60
N TYR A 121 -0.77 1.16 10.48
CA TYR A 121 -1.40 1.27 9.16
C TYR A 121 -2.34 0.09 8.90
N LEU A 122 -1.92 -1.13 9.24
CA LEU A 122 -2.78 -2.31 9.11
C LEU A 122 -4.05 -2.15 9.96
N GLU A 123 -3.93 -1.70 11.21
CA GLU A 123 -5.09 -1.45 12.06
C GLU A 123 -6.01 -0.34 11.53
N LEU A 124 -5.43 0.76 11.05
CA LEU A 124 -6.17 1.85 10.42
C LEU A 124 -7.00 1.33 9.24
N VAL A 125 -6.39 0.49 8.40
CA VAL A 125 -7.06 -0.12 7.23
C VAL A 125 -8.14 -1.11 7.67
N ASP A 126 -7.88 -1.95 8.66
CA ASP A 126 -8.86 -2.93 9.17
C ASP A 126 -10.09 -2.22 9.77
N CYS A 127 -9.86 -1.27 10.67
CA CYS A 127 -10.92 -0.46 11.28
C CYS A 127 -11.73 0.29 10.21
N THR A 128 -11.06 0.92 9.24
CA THR A 128 -11.73 1.65 8.15
C THR A 128 -12.49 0.71 7.21
N GLY A 129 -11.96 -0.51 6.98
CA GLY A 129 -12.55 -1.51 6.11
C GLY A 129 -13.82 -2.15 6.67
N ARG A 130 -13.97 -2.19 8.00
CA ARG A 130 -15.19 -2.65 8.68
C ARG A 130 -16.35 -1.66 8.61
N ILE A 131 -16.07 -0.38 8.33
CA ILE A 131 -17.13 0.63 8.22
C ILE A 131 -18.05 0.28 7.04
N SER A 132 -19.23 -0.23 7.36
CA SER A 132 -20.26 -0.49 6.37
C SER A 132 -20.76 0.82 5.77
N ARG A 133 -20.74 0.88 4.43
CA ARG A 133 -21.14 2.05 3.65
C ARG A 133 -22.35 1.70 2.82
N SER A 134 -23.43 2.46 2.97
CA SER A 134 -24.66 2.25 2.20
C SER A 134 -24.47 2.39 0.68
N ASP A 135 -23.42 3.10 0.24
CA ASP A 135 -23.09 3.30 -1.17
C ASP A 135 -22.11 2.25 -1.74
N LYS A 136 -21.69 1.26 -0.94
CA LYS A 136 -20.72 0.21 -1.34
C LYS A 136 -21.29 -1.19 -1.13
N ARG A 137 -20.72 -2.15 -1.87
CA ARG A 137 -21.21 -3.54 -1.88
C ARG A 137 -20.58 -4.43 -0.82
N GLY A 138 -19.34 -4.10 -0.42
CA GLY A 138 -18.59 -4.90 0.54
C GLY A 138 -17.96 -4.06 1.64
N ALA A 139 -17.70 -4.74 2.75
CA ALA A 139 -16.97 -4.30 3.93
C ALA A 139 -16.30 -5.54 4.55
N ILE A 140 -15.28 -5.34 5.38
CA ILE A 140 -14.69 -6.43 6.16
C ILE A 140 -15.74 -6.91 7.18
N ASP A 141 -15.92 -8.23 7.32
CA ASP A 141 -16.86 -8.81 8.29
C ASP A 141 -16.50 -8.35 9.72
N GLU A 142 -17.50 -7.86 10.48
CA GLU A 142 -17.33 -7.47 11.88
C GLU A 142 -16.81 -8.62 12.75
N LYS A 143 -17.09 -9.87 12.38
CA LYS A 143 -16.63 -11.08 13.07
C LYS A 143 -15.24 -11.54 12.65
N ALA A 144 -14.65 -10.95 11.59
CA ALA A 144 -13.28 -11.27 11.22
C ALA A 144 -12.35 -10.89 12.38
N LEU A 145 -11.35 -11.75 12.64
CA LEU A 145 -10.31 -11.42 13.62
C LEU A 145 -9.59 -10.12 13.24
N PRO A 146 -9.06 -9.36 14.21
CA PRO A 146 -8.23 -8.20 13.92
C PRO A 146 -7.10 -8.56 12.95
N ILE A 147 -6.75 -7.64 12.04
CA ILE A 147 -5.75 -7.93 11.00
C ILE A 147 -4.40 -8.39 11.56
N LEU A 148 -3.97 -7.86 12.71
CA LEU A 148 -2.72 -8.28 13.33
C LEU A 148 -2.79 -9.76 13.75
N GLU A 149 -3.90 -10.21 14.32
CA GLU A 149 -4.11 -11.62 14.66
C GLU A 149 -4.16 -12.51 13.41
N ARG A 150 -4.86 -12.06 12.36
CA ARG A 150 -4.93 -12.80 11.08
C ARG A 150 -3.56 -12.98 10.43
N LEU A 151 -2.66 -12.01 10.62
CA LEU A 151 -1.30 -12.04 10.12
C LEU A 151 -0.30 -12.70 11.10
N ASN A 152 -0.76 -13.27 12.21
CA ASN A 152 0.07 -13.81 13.29
C ASN A 152 1.09 -12.79 13.83
N LEU A 153 0.72 -11.51 13.85
CA LEU A 153 1.48 -10.42 14.47
C LEU A 153 1.00 -10.25 15.91
N ASP A 154 1.96 -10.21 16.84
CA ASP A 154 1.72 -10.16 18.29
C ASP A 154 0.96 -8.87 18.71
N PRO A 155 -0.32 -8.98 19.12
CA PRO A 155 -1.13 -7.84 19.55
C PRO A 155 -0.70 -7.27 20.90
N GLU A 156 -0.08 -8.08 21.78
CA GLU A 156 0.45 -7.58 23.05
C GLU A 156 1.67 -6.70 22.81
N ARG A 157 2.52 -7.08 21.86
CA ARG A 157 3.65 -6.25 21.42
C ARG A 157 3.18 -4.93 20.81
N TRP A 158 2.06 -4.95 20.08
CA TRP A 158 1.39 -3.74 19.60
C TRP A 158 0.87 -2.88 20.76
N CYS A 159 0.03 -3.44 21.63
CA CYS A 159 -0.57 -2.74 22.76
C CYS A 159 0.52 -2.14 23.68
N HIS A 160 1.61 -2.87 23.92
CA HIS A 160 2.77 -2.37 24.65
C HIS A 160 3.46 -1.20 23.95
N ARG A 161 3.63 -1.22 22.62
CA ARG A 161 4.20 -0.06 21.88
C ARG A 161 3.28 1.15 21.86
N ALA A 162 1.97 0.93 21.72
CA ALA A 162 0.97 2.00 21.71
C ALA A 162 0.82 2.67 23.09
N THR A 163 0.95 1.91 24.18
CA THR A 163 0.78 2.40 25.56
C THR A 163 2.07 2.81 26.26
N ALA A 164 3.21 2.24 25.88
CA ALA A 164 4.55 2.59 26.41
C ALA A 164 5.40 3.37 25.40
N PHE A 165 4.75 4.13 24.51
CA PHE A 165 5.37 4.84 23.40
C PHE A 165 6.62 5.66 23.82
N GLU A 166 6.53 6.40 24.92
CA GLU A 166 7.64 7.21 25.43
C GLU A 166 8.81 6.38 25.97
N GLY A 167 8.58 5.16 26.44
CA GLY A 167 9.59 4.26 27.02
C GLY A 167 10.25 3.33 26.01
N SER A 168 9.49 2.75 25.09
CA SER A 168 10.02 1.83 24.07
C SER A 168 10.81 2.53 22.97
N TYR A 169 10.58 3.82 22.76
CA TYR A 169 11.26 4.60 21.72
C TYR A 169 12.43 5.46 22.23
N GLN A 170 12.68 5.51 23.55
CA GLN A 170 13.88 6.14 24.12
C GLN A 170 15.17 5.37 23.80
N ASP A 171 15.11 4.05 23.59
CA ASP A 171 16.30 3.23 23.27
C ASP A 171 17.00 3.63 21.95
N TYR A 172 16.30 4.34 21.07
CA TYR A 172 16.85 4.82 19.80
C TYR A 172 17.45 6.23 19.86
N ARG A 173 17.27 6.95 20.98
CA ARG A 173 17.93 8.25 21.21
C ARG A 173 19.38 8.11 21.67
N ASN A 174 19.84 6.89 22.01
CA ASN A 174 21.17 6.67 22.56
C ASN A 174 21.97 5.64 21.74
N PRO A 175 22.72 6.06 20.71
CA PRO A 175 23.48 5.14 19.83
C PRO A 175 24.57 4.33 20.57
N GLY A 176 24.88 4.65 21.83
CA GLY A 176 25.94 4.03 22.61
C GLY A 176 25.67 2.64 23.18
N ARG A 177 24.42 2.14 23.20
CA ARG A 177 24.11 0.85 23.86
C ARG A 177 24.14 -0.40 22.97
N ARG A 178 24.31 -0.27 21.64
CA ARG A 178 24.39 -1.43 20.73
C ARG A 178 25.74 -2.14 20.65
N ARG A 179 26.68 -1.87 21.57
CA ARG A 179 27.87 -2.72 21.76
C ARG A 179 27.82 -3.37 23.14
N ARG A 180 27.03 -4.44 23.24
CA ARG A 180 27.25 -5.64 24.09
C ARG A 180 25.93 -6.40 24.23
N ALA A 181 25.68 -7.30 23.30
CA ALA A 181 25.12 -8.60 23.58
C ALA A 181 25.86 -9.55 22.64
N ALA A 182 26.48 -10.57 23.25
CA ALA A 182 27.39 -11.52 22.62
C ALA A 182 26.68 -12.43 21.63
#